data_AF-K3XUC4-F1
#
_entry.id   AF-K3XUC4-F1
#
_cell.length_a   1.000
_cell.length_b   1.000
_cell.length_c   1.000
_cell.angle_alpha   90.00
_cell.angle_beta   90.00
_cell.angle_gamma   90.00
#
_symmetry.space_group_name_H-M   'P 1'
#
loop_
_entity.id
_entity.type
_entity.pdbx_description
1 polymer ?
#
loop_
_entity_poly.entity_id
_entity_poly.type
_entity_poly.pdbx_seq_one_letter_code
_entity_poly.pdbx_strand_id
1 'polypeptide(L)' 'MHELEKKLCIVGLRCIQMKPQDRPAMSEVIEMLEAGIDGLQIPPRPFFCDDEDGHTVGYSCLSSELDEIDGDDE' A
#
# COMPACT_ATOMS: atom_id res chain seq x y z
N MET A 1 9.75 -3.57 15.79
CA MET A 1 8.40 -3.68 15.24
C MET A 1 7.78 -4.92 15.85
N HIS A 2 6.73 -4.74 16.65
CA HIS A 2 6.01 -5.85 17.24
C HIS A 2 5.33 -6.68 16.14
N GLU A 3 5.19 -7.98 16.37
CA GLU A 3 4.60 -8.92 15.42
C GLU A 3 3.21 -8.43 14.94
N LEU A 4 2.39 -7.92 15.85
CA LEU A 4 1.10 -7.31 15.54
C LEU A 4 1.21 -6.11 14.58
N GLU A 5 2.17 -5.20 14.78
CA GLU A 5 2.36 -4.03 13.92
C GLU A 5 2.71 -4.47 12.49
N LYS A 6 3.60 -5.46 12.35
CA LYS A 6 3.97 -6.02 11.05
C LYS A 6 2.76 -6.66 10.36
N LYS A 7 1.94 -7.42 11.09
CA LYS A 7 0.70 -8.01 10.57
C LYS A 7 -0.26 -6.93 10.06
N LEU A 8 -0.55 -5.94 10.90
CA LEU A 8 -1.47 -4.86 10.56
C LEU A 8 -0.97 -4.03 9.37
N CYS A 9 0.34 -3.81 9.27
CA CYS A 9 0.94 -3.14 8.13
C CYS A 9 0.71 -3.93 6.84
N ILE A 10 0.97 -5.25 6.83
CA ILE A 10 0.77 -6.09 5.63
C ILE A 10 -0.71 -6.11 5.22
N VAL A 11 -1.63 -6.29 6.17
CA VAL A 11 -3.08 -6.26 5.92
C VAL A 11 -3.49 -4.92 5.33
N GLY A 12 -3.07 -3.82 5.97
CA GLY A 12 -3.37 -2.46 5.51
C GLY A 12 -2.86 -2.21 4.09
N LEU A 13 -1.61 -2.60 3.81
CA LEU A 13 -1.02 -2.47 2.48
C LEU A 13 -1.81 -3.22 1.40
N ARG A 14 -2.42 -4.37 1.71
CA ARG A 14 -3.28 -5.11 0.76
C ARG A 14 -4.63 -4.44 0.54
N CYS A 15 -5.21 -3.83 1.57
CA CYS A 15 -6.52 -3.16 1.45
C CYS A 15 -6.48 -1.87 0.61
N ILE A 16 -5.35 -1.15 0.60
CA ILE A 16 -5.23 0.14 -0.09
C ILE A 16 -4.64 0.05 -1.50
N GLN A 17 -4.56 -1.15 -2.10
CA GLN A 17 -4.05 -1.34 -3.46
C GLN A 17 -4.85 -0.50 -4.49
N MET A 18 -4.17 0.06 -5.50
CA MET A 18 -4.83 0.90 -6.52
C MET A 18 -5.75 0.09 -7.42
N LYS A 19 -5.28 -1.08 -7.83
CA LYS A 19 -6.02 -2.02 -8.66
C LYS A 19 -7.12 -2.69 -7.83
N PRO A 20 -8.42 -2.55 -8.18
CA PRO A 20 -9.51 -3.11 -7.39
C PRO A 20 -9.43 -4.62 -7.21
N GLN A 21 -8.92 -5.34 -8.22
CA GLN A 21 -8.76 -6.79 -8.17
C GLN A 21 -7.66 -7.26 -7.19
N ASP A 22 -6.75 -6.36 -6.78
CA ASP A 22 -5.68 -6.68 -5.84
C ASP A 22 -6.11 -6.40 -4.39
N ARG A 23 -7.29 -5.81 -4.18
CA ARG A 23 -7.86 -5.61 -2.85
C ARG A 23 -8.55 -6.90 -2.38
N PRO A 24 -8.21 -7.41 -1.18
CA PRO A 24 -8.87 -8.58 -0.63
C PRO A 24 -10.34 -8.29 -0.30
N ALA A 25 -11.18 -9.32 -0.41
CA ALA A 25 -12.52 -9.31 0.16
C ALA A 25 -12.46 -9.24 1.70
N MET A 26 -13.54 -8.75 2.32
CA MET A 26 -13.60 -8.66 3.78
C MET A 26 -13.41 -10.01 4.49
N SER A 27 -13.85 -11.11 3.89
CA SER A 27 -13.61 -12.47 4.41
C SER A 27 -12.11 -12.80 4.46
N GLU A 28 -11.37 -12.48 3.40
CA GLU A 28 -9.92 -12.68 3.33
C GLU A 28 -9.18 -11.78 4.32
N VAL A 29 -9.65 -10.54 4.53
CA VAL A 29 -9.08 -9.64 5.56
C VAL A 29 -9.25 -10.24 6.95
N ILE A 30 -10.41 -10.82 7.27
CA ILE A 30 -10.66 -11.48 8.56
C ILE A 30 -9.73 -12.68 8.71
N GLU A 31 -9.64 -13.54 7.70
CA GLU A 31 -8.72 -14.68 7.69
C GLU A 31 -7.26 -14.24 7.90
N MET A 32 -6.83 -13.16 7.25
CA MET A 32 -5.48 -12.60 7.42
C MET A 32 -5.21 -12.08 8.83
N LEU A 33 -6.22 -11.54 9.51
CA LEU A 33 -6.10 -11.04 10.88
C LEU A 33 -6.02 -12.19 11.90
N GLU A 34 -6.80 -13.24 11.68
CA GLU A 34 -6.85 -14.44 12.52
C GLU A 34 -5.66 -15.37 12.27
N ALA A 35 -5.15 -15.47 11.03
CA ALA A 35 -4.01 -16.30 10.66
C ALA A 35 -2.66 -15.74 11.13
N GLY A 36 -1.64 -16.60 11.22
CA GLY A 36 -0.26 -16.20 11.54
C GLY A 36 0.41 -15.36 10.43
N ILE A 37 1.48 -14.64 10.77
CA ILE A 37 2.21 -13.79 9.81
C ILE A 37 2.84 -14.59 8.68
N ASP A 38 3.18 -15.85 8.91
CA ASP A 38 3.84 -16.70 7.93
C ASP A 38 2.98 -16.94 6.66
N GLY A 39 1.66 -16.76 6.76
CA GLY A 39 0.74 -16.81 5.61
C GLY A 39 0.56 -15.47 4.87
N LEU A 40 1.09 -14.37 5.42
CA LEU A 40 0.88 -13.03 4.91
C LEU A 40 2.05 -12.59 4.02
N GLN A 41 1.78 -12.47 2.73
CA GLN A 41 2.74 -11.91 1.80
C GLN A 41 2.59 -10.40 1.70
N ILE A 42 3.72 -9.69 1.75
CA ILE A 42 3.79 -8.27 1.42
C ILE A 42 3.38 -8.11 -0.05
N PRO A 43 2.47 -7.17 -0.38
CA PRO A 43 2.11 -6.92 -1.76
C PRO A 43 3.35 -6.49 -2.56
N PRO A 44 3.55 -7.03 -3.78
CA PRO A 44 4.79 -6.88 -4.53
C PRO A 44 5.02 -5.48 -5.13
N ARG A 45 4.00 -4.62 -5.16
CA ARG A 45 4.08 -3.31 -5.83
C ARG A 45 3.75 -2.14 -4.90
N PRO A 46 4.55 -1.06 -4.95
CA PRO A 46 4.16 0.21 -4.34
C PRO A 46 2.97 0.80 -5.11
N PHE A 47 2.17 1.60 -4.42
CA PHE A 47 0.91 2.21 -4.86
C PHE A 47 0.97 3.06 -6.15
N PHE A 48 2.12 3.16 -6.82
CA PHE A 48 2.39 4.15 -7.88
C PHE A 48 3.12 3.63 -9.12
N CYS A 49 3.39 2.32 -9.25
CA CYS A 49 3.97 1.78 -10.49
C CYS A 49 2.90 1.02 -11.28
N ASP A 50 2.32 1.69 -12.29
CA ASP A 50 1.81 0.97 -13.44
C ASP A 50 3.01 0.38 -14.18
N ASP A 51 3.06 -0.94 -14.25
CA ASP A 51 4.02 -1.62 -15.11
C ASP A 51 3.47 -1.60 -16.53
N GLU A 52 3.85 -0.59 -17.29
CA GLU A 52 4.03 -0.75 -18.72
C GLU A 52 5.55 -0.66 -18.94
N ASP A 53 6.16 -1.82 -19.15
CA ASP A 53 7.51 -2.07 -19.67
C ASP A 53 8.71 -1.40 -18.98
N GLY A 54 9.29 -2.16 -18.04
CA GLY A 54 10.73 -2.27 -17.78
C GLY A 54 11.61 -1.06 -18.07
N HIS A 55 11.75 -0.16 -17.10
CA HIS A 55 13.02 0.49 -16.79
C HIS A 55 13.12 0.68 -15.27
N THR A 56 14.26 0.25 -14.73
CA THR A 56 14.66 0.41 -13.34
C THR A 56 14.66 1.88 -12.92
N VAL A 57 13.73 2.30 -12.07
CA VAL A 57 14.00 3.38 -11.09
C VAL A 57 13.22 3.06 -9.82
N GLY A 58 13.92 2.56 -8.81
CA GLY A 58 13.42 2.64 -7.44
C GLY A 58 13.17 4.10 -7.08
N TYR A 59 12.21 4.34 -6.18
CA TYR A 59 12.05 5.57 -5.40
C TYR A 59 11.60 6.89 -6.09
N SER A 60 11.15 6.93 -7.36
CA SER A 60 10.81 8.23 -7.99
C SER A 60 9.46 8.87 -7.62
N CYS A 61 8.50 8.21 -6.95
CA CYS A 61 7.20 8.82 -6.63
C CYS A 61 7.12 9.50 -5.24
N LEU A 62 8.24 9.71 -4.57
CA LEU A 62 8.28 10.51 -3.33
C LEU A 62 8.61 12.00 -3.59
N SER A 63 8.53 12.46 -4.85
CA SER A 63 9.03 13.80 -5.24
C SER A 63 7.99 14.85 -5.64
N SER A 64 6.68 14.61 -5.51
CA SER A 64 5.73 15.72 -5.68
C SER A 64 5.48 16.41 -4.35
N GLU A 65 6.15 17.54 -4.18
CA GLU A 65 6.09 18.49 -3.08
C GLU A 65 4.65 18.82 -2.62
N LEU A 66 4.48 19.07 -1.31
CA LEU A 66 3.27 19.67 -0.76
C LEU A 66 3.22 21.12 -1.24
N ASP A 67 2.34 21.45 -2.18
CA ASP A 67 2.08 22.86 -2.50
C ASP A 67 1.49 23.56 -1.28
N GLU A 68 2.12 24.66 -0.84
CA GLU A 68 1.57 25.56 0.16
C GLU A 68 0.29 26.17 -0.40
N ILE A 69 -0.84 25.96 0.29
CA ILE A 69 -2.11 26.60 -0.05
C ILE A 69 -1.99 28.06 0.40
N ASP A 70 -1.62 28.95 -0.52
CA ASP A 70 -1.73 30.39 -0.32
C ASP A 70 -3.21 30.76 -0.24
N GLY A 71 -3.62 31.30 0.90
CA GLY A 71 -4.98 31.77 1.12
C GLY A 71 -5.13 33.14 0.48
N ASP A 72 -5.75 33.20 -0.70
CA ASP A 72 -6.20 34.46 -1.30
C ASP A 72 -7.40 34.99 -0.50
N ASP A 73 -7.20 36.16 0.10
CA ASP A 73 -8.15 36.96 0.88
C ASP A 73 -8.93 37.86 -0.10
N GLU A 74 -10.23 37.60 -0.30
CA GLU A 74 -11.25 38.64 -0.58
C GLU A 74 -12.66 38.19 -0.16
#